data_AF-A0A9X0YRD6-F1
#
_entry.id   AF-A0A9X0YRD6-F1
#
_cell.length_a   1.000
_cell.length_b   1.000
_cell.length_c   1.000
_cell.angle_alpha   90.00
_cell.angle_beta   90.00
_cell.angle_gamma   90.00
#
_symmetry.space_group_name_H-M   'P 1'
#
loop_
_entity.id
_entity.type
_entity.pdbx_description
1 polymer ?
#
loop_
_entity_poly.entity_id
_entity_poly.type
_entity_poly.pdbx_seq_one_letter_code
_entity_poly.pdbx_strand_id
1 'polypeptide(L)'
;MEEHPIQGLMTTAMENLQKMVEVNTIIGDPVKSLDGSLIIPVSKVGFGFAAGGSEFSPNHSDGDSDATLPFGGGSGGGVSITPVAFLIVNEQGIKMVHMDQHIQLYEKMIDFAPQVVDKVQQLMKESAESKKGSDKEEKVKEKEDRRRDGPIQFDI
;
A
#
# COMPACT_ATOMS: atom_id res chain seq x y z
N MET A 1 -19.93 -15.93 15.90
CA MET A 1 -19.83 -14.90 14.84
C MET A 1 -18.57 -15.25 14.09
N GLU A 2 -18.70 -15.66 12.83
CA GLU A 2 -17.53 -15.96 12.00
C GLU A 2 -16.83 -14.63 11.69
N GLU A 3 -15.57 -14.52 12.10
CA GLU A 3 -14.77 -13.32 11.89
C GLU A 3 -14.33 -13.26 10.42
N HIS A 4 -14.73 -12.19 9.73
CA HIS A 4 -14.38 -12.01 8.33
C HIS A 4 -12.85 -11.82 8.20
N PRO A 5 -12.15 -12.46 7.24
CA PRO A 5 -10.69 -12.42 7.10
C PRO A 5 -10.08 -11.01 7.06
N ILE A 6 -10.85 -10.01 6.59
CA ILE A 6 -10.47 -8.60 6.59
C ILE A 6 -10.21 -8.02 7.99
N GLN A 7 -10.85 -8.58 9.02
CA GLN A 7 -10.70 -8.17 10.40
C GLN A 7 -9.30 -8.47 10.92
N GLY A 8 -8.69 -9.58 10.47
CA GLY A 8 -7.29 -9.91 10.79
C GLY A 8 -6.29 -8.90 10.22
N LEU A 9 -6.53 -8.43 8.99
CA LEU A 9 -5.72 -7.39 8.35
C LEU A 9 -5.84 -6.04 9.07
N MET A 10 -7.06 -5.63 9.43
CA MET A 10 -7.29 -4.38 10.17
C MET A 10 -6.71 -4.45 11.59
N THR A 11 -6.83 -5.58 12.28
CA THR A 11 -6.28 -5.76 13.63
C THR A 11 -4.76 -5.65 13.62
N THR A 12 -4.10 -6.37 12.72
CA THR A 12 -2.63 -6.31 12.53
C THR A 12 -2.16 -4.87 12.23
N ALA A 13 -2.93 -4.14 11.44
CA ALA A 13 -2.65 -2.74 11.13
C ALA A 13 -2.72 -1.84 12.36
N MET A 14 -3.80 -1.93 13.13
CA MET A 14 -4.00 -1.11 14.33
C MET A 14 -2.94 -1.40 15.40
N GLU A 15 -2.55 -2.66 15.57
CA GLU A 15 -1.47 -3.05 16.49
C GLU A 15 -0.12 -2.45 16.08
N ASN A 16 0.20 -2.45 14.78
CA ASN A 16 1.43 -1.82 14.28
C ASN A 16 1.40 -0.30 14.43
N LEU A 17 0.23 0.33 14.28
CA LEU A 17 0.07 1.77 14.56
C LEU A 17 0.27 2.09 16.04
N GLN A 18 -0.34 1.32 16.94
CA GLN A 18 -0.19 1.53 18.40
C GLN A 18 1.26 1.46 18.85
N LYS A 19 2.04 0.52 18.32
CA LYS A 19 3.49 0.40 18.60
C LYS A 19 4.32 1.60 18.12
N MET A 20 3.83 2.37 17.16
CA MET A 20 4.54 3.54 16.63
C MET A 20 4.03 4.88 17.22
N VAL A 21 2.84 4.90 17.83
CA VAL A 21 2.24 6.08 18.49
C VAL A 21 2.70 6.20 19.95
N GLU A 22 3.83 5.59 20.33
CA GLU A 22 4.38 5.77 21.66
C GLU A 22 4.76 7.25 21.88
N VAL A 23 4.44 7.79 23.06
CA VAL A 23 4.70 9.19 23.42
C VAL A 23 6.17 9.57 23.18
N ASN A 24 7.09 8.63 23.40
CA ASN A 24 8.53 8.78 23.17
C ASN A 24 8.91 9.02 21.69
N THR A 25 8.05 8.64 20.74
CA THR A 25 8.26 8.88 19.31
C THR A 25 7.80 10.28 18.89
N ILE A 26 6.82 10.85 19.61
CA ILE A 26 6.27 12.19 19.37
C ILE A 26 7.07 13.25 20.15
N ILE A 27 7.43 12.93 21.40
CA ILE A 27 8.24 13.74 22.31
C ILE A 27 9.42 12.86 22.69
N GLY A 28 10.58 13.09 22.08
CA GLY A 28 11.75 12.26 22.34
C GLY A 28 12.36 12.50 23.71
N ASP A 29 13.32 11.64 24.08
CA ASP A 29 13.94 11.70 25.39
C ASP A 29 14.66 13.03 25.63
N PRO A 30 14.54 13.60 26.84
CA PRO A 30 15.24 14.83 27.19
C PRO A 30 16.76 14.65 27.18
N VAL A 31 17.47 15.53 26.46
CA VAL A 31 18.92 15.61 26.44
C VAL A 31 19.39 16.74 27.36
N LYS A 32 20.30 16.45 28.30
CA LYS A 32 20.91 17.47 29.15
C LYS A 32 22.12 18.10 28.47
N SER A 33 22.13 19.41 28.41
CA SER A 33 23.29 20.22 27.99
C SER A 33 24.22 20.47 29.19
N LEU A 34 25.48 20.82 28.89
CA LEU A 34 26.54 21.06 29.88
C LEU A 34 26.22 22.24 30.84
N ASP A 35 25.38 23.16 30.40
CA ASP A 35 24.86 24.30 31.16
C ASP A 35 23.65 23.96 32.04
N GLY A 36 23.22 22.69 32.08
CA GLY A 36 22.06 22.25 32.83
C GLY A 36 20.72 22.43 32.08
N SER A 37 20.73 22.99 30.87
CA SER A 37 19.53 23.09 30.04
C SER A 37 19.03 21.71 29.61
N LEU A 38 17.71 21.51 29.63
CA LEU A 38 17.04 20.30 29.15
C LEU A 38 16.48 20.55 27.74
N ILE A 39 16.88 19.73 26.77
CA ILE A 39 16.48 19.84 25.37
C ILE A 39 15.58 18.66 25.04
N ILE A 40 14.33 18.93 24.67
CA ILE A 40 13.32 17.93 24.35
C ILE A 40 12.99 18.05 22.85
N PRO A 41 13.32 17.05 22.01
CA PRO A 41 12.95 17.07 20.61
C PRO A 41 11.44 16.80 20.46
N VAL A 42 10.79 17.62 19.63
CA VAL A 42 9.36 17.50 19.32
C VAL A 42 9.23 17.13 17.85
N SER A 43 8.53 16.02 17.59
CA SER A 43 8.26 15.53 16.24
C SER A 43 6.76 15.39 16.00
N LYS A 44 6.32 15.72 14.79
CA LYS A 44 5.00 15.36 14.27
C LYS A 44 5.10 13.97 13.67
N VAL A 45 4.19 13.09 14.06
CA VAL A 45 4.10 11.73 13.49
C VAL A 45 2.81 11.61 12.68
N GLY A 46 2.92 11.09 11.47
CA GLY A 46 1.82 10.79 10.57
C GLY A 46 1.76 9.30 10.26
N PHE A 47 0.54 8.76 10.18
CA PHE A 47 0.31 7.36 9.88
C PHE A 47 -0.68 7.24 8.74
N GLY A 48 -0.40 6.32 7.81
CA GLY A 48 -1.32 5.95 6.75
C GLY A 48 -1.43 4.45 6.67
N PHE A 49 -2.64 3.94 6.51
CA PHE A 49 -2.88 2.52 6.29
C PHE A 49 -4.00 2.33 5.27
N ALA A 50 -3.86 1.32 4.43
CA ALA A 50 -4.86 0.89 3.47
C ALA A 50 -4.92 -0.64 3.46
N ALA A 51 -6.13 -1.19 3.41
CA ALA A 51 -6.38 -2.61 3.21
C ALA A 51 -7.52 -2.80 2.22
N GLY A 52 -7.50 -3.92 1.52
CA GLY A 52 -8.56 -4.34 0.61
C GLY A 52 -8.48 -5.84 0.34
N GLY A 53 -9.59 -6.43 -0.05
CA GLY A 53 -9.64 -7.83 -0.44
C GLY A 53 -10.95 -8.15 -1.14
N SER A 54 -10.98 -9.32 -1.76
CA SER A 54 -12.12 -9.86 -2.46
C SER A 54 -12.24 -11.34 -2.17
N GLU A 55 -13.48 -11.81 -2.10
CA GLU A 55 -13.80 -13.23 -2.10
C GLU A 55 -13.96 -13.69 -3.55
N PHE A 56 -13.48 -14.89 -3.85
CA PHE A 56 -13.58 -15.49 -5.18
C PHE A 56 -14.57 -16.65 -5.13
N SER A 57 -15.56 -16.66 -6.01
CA SER A 57 -16.39 -17.84 -6.23
C SER A 57 -15.63 -18.81 -7.13
N PRO A 58 -15.26 -20.02 -6.67
CA PRO A 58 -14.76 -21.03 -7.58
C PRO A 58 -15.91 -21.42 -8.51
N ASN A 59 -15.75 -21.16 -9.82
CA ASN A 59 -16.66 -21.74 -10.81
C ASN A 59 -16.65 -23.26 -10.59
N HIS A 60 -17.85 -23.83 -10.39
CA HIS A 60 -18.15 -25.21 -9.99
C HIS A 60 -18.30 -25.45 -8.48
N SER A 61 -19.50 -25.18 -7.95
CA SER A 61 -20.41 -26.22 -7.49
C SER A 61 -21.72 -25.59 -7.01
N ASP A 62 -22.80 -25.85 -7.74
CA ASP A 62 -24.15 -25.70 -7.23
C ASP A 62 -24.30 -26.62 -6.01
N GLY A 63 -24.57 -26.06 -4.83
CA GLY A 63 -25.32 -26.81 -3.82
C GLY A 63 -24.83 -26.82 -2.38
N ASP A 64 -23.71 -26.19 -2.00
CA ASP A 64 -23.33 -26.13 -0.58
C ASP A 64 -23.38 -24.69 -0.05
N SER A 65 -24.46 -24.36 0.64
CA SER A 65 -24.73 -23.05 1.26
C SER A 65 -23.84 -22.73 2.46
N ASP A 66 -22.83 -23.58 2.73
CA ASP A 66 -21.92 -23.50 3.88
C ASP A 66 -20.43 -23.47 3.45
N ALA A 67 -20.15 -23.34 2.14
CA ALA A 67 -18.78 -23.30 1.63
C ALA A 67 -18.16 -21.89 1.80
N THR A 68 -17.26 -21.76 2.78
CA THR A 68 -16.40 -20.57 2.95
C THR A 68 -15.69 -20.23 1.64
N LEU A 69 -15.99 -19.06 1.07
CA LEU A 69 -15.37 -18.61 -0.17
C LEU A 69 -13.88 -18.30 0.04
N PRO A 70 -12.98 -18.70 -0.89
CA PRO A 70 -11.59 -18.32 -0.80
C PRO A 70 -11.44 -16.80 -0.87
N PHE A 71 -10.82 -16.23 0.15
CA PHE A 71 -10.53 -14.80 0.27
C PHE A 71 -9.10 -14.49 -0.18
N GLY A 72 -8.93 -13.46 -1.01
CA GLY A 72 -7.63 -12.86 -1.29
C GLY A 72 -7.66 -11.38 -0.99
N GLY A 73 -6.67 -10.91 -0.22
CA GLY A 73 -6.58 -9.51 0.16
C GLY A 73 -5.15 -9.08 0.41
N GLY A 74 -4.96 -7.78 0.52
CA GLY A 74 -3.69 -7.14 0.81
C GLY A 74 -3.87 -5.92 1.70
N SER A 75 -2.83 -5.58 2.43
CA SER A 75 -2.77 -4.42 3.28
C SER A 75 -1.38 -3.79 3.25
N GLY A 76 -1.31 -2.48 3.46
CA GLY A 76 -0.06 -1.75 3.56
C GLY A 76 -0.24 -0.47 4.36
N GLY A 77 0.84 -0.03 5.00
CA GLY A 77 0.85 1.22 5.75
C GLY A 77 2.22 1.86 5.75
N GLY A 78 2.27 3.10 6.21
CA GLY A 78 3.49 3.89 6.33
C GLY A 78 3.43 4.82 7.53
N VAL A 79 4.60 5.13 8.05
CA VAL A 79 4.80 6.13 9.11
C VAL A 79 5.68 7.25 8.56
N SER A 80 5.34 8.48 8.88
CA SER A 80 6.18 9.66 8.66
C SER A 80 6.49 10.31 10.00
N ILE A 81 7.77 10.60 10.24
CA ILE A 81 8.21 11.33 11.42
C ILE A 81 8.87 12.62 10.91
N THR A 82 8.35 13.75 11.36
CA THR A 82 8.77 15.08 10.94
C THR A 82 9.21 15.86 12.16
N PRO A 83 10.51 16.10 12.38
CA PRO A 83 10.97 16.91 13.51
C PRO A 83 10.49 18.35 13.33
N VAL A 84 9.74 18.88 14.30
CA VAL A 84 9.11 20.21 14.20
C VAL A 84 9.81 21.26 15.05
N ALA A 85 10.35 20.88 16.20
CA ALA A 85 10.96 21.82 17.13
C ALA A 85 11.84 21.14 18.18
N PHE A 86 12.60 21.96 18.90
CA PHE A 86 13.22 21.63 20.18
C PHE A 86 12.62 22.50 21.27
N LEU A 87 12.20 21.90 22.37
CA LEU A 87 11.79 22.58 23.59
C LEU A 87 12.97 22.62 24.56
N ILE A 88 13.43 23.82 24.87
CA ILE A 88 14.56 24.06 25.77
C ILE A 88 14.01 24.56 27.10
N VAL A 89 14.32 23.86 28.19
CA VAL A 89 13.94 24.23 29.55
C VAL A 89 15.22 24.50 30.33
N ASN A 90 15.36 25.70 30.88
CA ASN A 90 16.49 26.09 31.71
C ASN A 90 16.05 27.01 32.86
N GLU A 91 17.01 27.52 33.64
CA GLU A 91 16.72 28.41 34.78
C GLU A 91 16.04 29.73 34.36
N GLN A 92 16.21 30.16 33.10
CA GLN A 92 15.63 31.39 32.56
C GLN A 92 14.19 31.17 32.06
N GLY A 93 13.77 29.92 31.89
CA GLY A 93 12.41 29.55 31.50
C GLY A 93 12.36 28.52 30.37
N ILE A 94 11.26 28.56 29.61
CA ILE A 94 10.96 27.62 28.53
C ILE A 94 11.04 28.34 27.19
N LYS A 95 11.79 27.79 26.24
CA LYS A 95 11.94 28.31 24.87
C LYS A 95 11.69 27.21 23.84
N MET A 96 10.89 27.50 22.82
CA MET A 96 10.71 26.61 21.67
C MET A 96 11.52 27.11 20.48
N VAL A 97 12.26 26.22 19.83
CA VAL A 97 13.03 26.49 18.61
C VAL A 97 12.47 25.63 17.48
N HIS A 98 11.85 26.26 16.49
CA HIS A 98 11.24 25.54 15.36
C HIS A 98 12.28 25.17 14.30
N MET A 99 12.12 23.98 13.70
CA MET A 99 12.84 23.60 12.49
C MET A 99 12.05 24.09 11.27
N ASP A 100 12.64 24.98 10.49
CA ASP A 100 12.04 25.45 9.23
C ASP A 100 12.22 24.36 8.16
N GLN A 101 11.11 23.74 7.70
CA GLN A 101 11.13 22.56 6.84
C GLN A 101 10.36 22.71 5.51
N HIS A 102 9.86 23.90 5.20
CA HIS A 102 8.85 24.02 4.14
C HIS A 102 9.36 24.02 2.70
N ILE A 103 10.68 24.10 2.47
CA ILE A 103 11.20 24.35 1.11
C ILE A 103 11.59 23.06 0.35
N GLN A 104 12.03 21.99 1.03
CA GLN A 104 12.70 20.87 0.35
C GLN A 104 11.83 19.65 -0.03
N LEU A 105 10.59 19.56 0.46
CA LEU A 105 9.72 18.39 0.24
C LEU A 105 8.87 18.52 -1.03
N TYR A 106 8.36 19.71 -1.32
CA TYR A 106 7.56 19.97 -2.52
C TYR A 106 8.39 19.81 -3.80
N GLU A 107 9.64 20.28 -3.79
CA GLU A 107 10.59 20.11 -4.89
C GLU A 107 10.83 18.63 -5.18
N LYS A 108 11.08 17.81 -4.14
CA LYS A 108 11.27 16.37 -4.29
C LYS A 108 10.05 15.65 -4.85
N MET A 109 8.83 16.02 -4.43
CA MET A 109 7.61 15.38 -4.96
C MET A 109 7.43 15.63 -6.46
N ILE A 110 7.80 16.82 -6.95
CA ILE A 110 7.77 17.15 -8.38
C ILE A 110 8.77 16.28 -9.15
N ASP A 111 9.96 16.03 -8.59
CA ASP A 111 10.99 15.20 -9.21
C ASP A 111 10.62 13.70 -9.28
N PHE A 112 9.83 13.20 -8.32
CA PHE A 112 9.39 11.81 -8.27
C PHE A 112 8.16 11.50 -9.14
N ALA A 113 7.34 12.49 -9.47
CA ALA A 113 6.11 12.30 -10.23
C ALA A 113 6.32 11.62 -11.61
N PRO A 114 7.32 12.00 -12.44
CA PRO A 114 7.53 11.38 -13.75
C PRO A 114 7.81 9.87 -13.64
N GLN A 115 8.65 9.46 -12.69
CA GLN A 115 9.06 8.06 -12.54
C GLN A 115 7.89 7.16 -12.12
N VAL A 116 6.96 7.68 -11.31
CA VAL A 116 5.75 6.95 -10.90
C VAL A 116 4.81 6.76 -12.09
N VAL A 117 4.62 7.82 -12.90
CA VAL A 117 3.77 7.75 -14.10
C VAL A 117 4.32 6.72 -15.09
N ASP A 118 5.62 6.72 -15.35
CA ASP A 118 6.27 5.78 -16.26
C ASP A 118 6.10 4.32 -15.79
N LYS A 119 6.27 4.07 -14.48
CA LYS A 119 6.09 2.75 -13.88
C LYS A 119 4.66 2.24 -14.05
N VAL A 120 3.66 3.10 -13.82
CA VAL A 120 2.24 2.75 -13.97
C VAL A 120 1.90 2.49 -15.43
N GLN A 121 2.37 3.33 -16.35
CA GLN A 121 2.16 3.14 -17.79
C GLN A 121 2.78 1.82 -18.28
N GLN A 122 3.98 1.48 -17.82
CA GLN A 122 4.64 0.22 -18.18
C GLN A 122 3.84 -1.00 -17.70
N LEU A 123 3.40 -1.02 -16.44
CA LEU A 123 2.60 -2.12 -15.88
C LEU A 123 1.24 -2.26 -16.58
N MET A 124 0.58 -1.15 -16.93
CA MET A 124 -0.68 -1.17 -17.69
C MET A 124 -0.47 -1.69 -19.10
N LYS A 125 0.63 -1.31 -19.75
CA LYS A 125 0.97 -1.77 -21.09
C LYS A 125 1.31 -3.27 -21.11
N GLU A 126 2.10 -3.75 -20.16
CA GLU A 126 2.37 -5.20 -19.98
C GLU A 126 1.07 -5.98 -19.71
N SER A 127 0.16 -5.44 -18.89
CA SER A 127 -1.15 -6.07 -18.63
C SER A 127 -2.06 -6.09 -19.87
N ALA A 128 -2.04 -5.04 -20.69
CA ALA A 128 -2.80 -4.95 -21.93
C ALA A 128 -2.22 -5.83 -23.04
N GLU A 129 -0.89 -5.96 -23.11
CA GLU A 129 -0.20 -6.85 -24.04
C GLU A 129 -0.36 -8.32 -23.65
N SER A 130 -0.35 -8.65 -22.35
CA SER A 130 -0.64 -9.98 -21.83
C SER A 130 -2.07 -10.45 -22.17
N LYS A 131 -3.08 -9.56 -22.06
CA LYS A 131 -4.46 -9.85 -22.52
C LYS A 131 -4.60 -10.01 -24.03
N LYS A 132 -3.78 -9.32 -24.84
CA LYS A 132 -3.78 -9.45 -26.31
C LYS A 132 -3.09 -10.73 -26.80
N GLY A 133 -2.19 -11.30 -26.00
CA GLY A 133 -1.54 -12.59 -26.29
C GLY A 133 -2.49 -13.77 -26.10
N SER A 134 -3.25 -13.79 -25.00
CA SER A 134 -4.21 -14.86 -24.70
C SER A 134 -5.38 -14.91 -25.70
N ASP A 135 -5.95 -13.75 -26.08
CA ASP A 135 -7.04 -13.67 -27.07
C ASP A 135 -6.62 -14.14 -28.48
N LYS A 136 -5.32 -14.05 -28.81
CA LYS A 136 -4.78 -14.51 -30.09
C LYS A 136 -4.54 -16.03 -30.11
N GLU A 137 -4.07 -16.63 -29.01
CA GLU A 137 -3.89 -18.09 -28.93
C GLU A 137 -5.24 -18.83 -28.89
N GLU A 138 -6.27 -18.29 -28.23
CA GLU A 138 -7.63 -18.87 -28.26
C GLU A 138 -8.26 -18.79 -29.65
N LYS A 139 -8.17 -17.64 -30.34
CA LYS A 139 -8.73 -17.49 -31.70
C LYS A 139 -8.00 -18.28 -32.78
N VAL A 140 -6.72 -18.60 -32.58
CA VAL A 140 -5.96 -19.46 -33.50
C VAL A 140 -6.33 -20.93 -33.30
N LYS A 141 -6.44 -21.41 -32.05
CA LYS A 141 -6.92 -22.77 -31.75
C LYS A 141 -8.35 -23.02 -32.24
N GLU A 142 -9.24 -22.05 -32.06
CA GLU A 142 -10.64 -22.16 -32.50
C GLU A 142 -10.79 -22.20 -34.03
N LYS A 143 -9.90 -21.52 -34.78
CA LYS A 143 -9.88 -21.58 -36.25
C LYS A 143 -9.24 -22.86 -36.79
N GLU A 144 -8.32 -23.47 -36.05
CA GLU A 144 -7.62 -24.71 -36.45
C GLU A 144 -8.46 -25.96 -36.17
N ASP A 145 -9.34 -25.93 -35.16
CA ASP A 145 -10.36 -26.97 -34.94
C ASP A 145 -11.49 -26.91 -35.98
N ARG A 146 -12.04 -25.72 -36.28
CA ARG A 146 -13.11 -25.58 -37.29
C ARG A 146 -12.68 -25.95 -38.71
N ARG A 147 -11.39 -25.98 -39.03
CA ARG A 147 -10.86 -26.42 -40.34
C ARG A 147 -10.72 -27.94 -40.45
N ARG A 148 -10.74 -28.68 -39.33
CA ARG A 148 -10.69 -30.15 -39.32
C ARG A 148 -12.06 -30.81 -39.48
N ASP A 149 -13.14 -30.07 -39.17
CA ASP A 149 -14.54 -30.56 -39.24
C ASP A 149 -15.33 -30.05 -40.46
N GLY A 150 -14.65 -29.58 -41.52
CA GLY A 150 -15.32 -29.19 -42.77
C GLY A 150 -15.86 -30.42 -43.54
N PRO A 151 -17.06 -30.35 -44.16
CA PRO A 151 -17.63 -31.50 -44.85
C PRO A 151 -16.76 -31.87 -46.06
N ILE A 152 -16.39 -33.16 -46.15
CA ILE A 152 -15.68 -33.72 -47.29
C ILE A 152 -16.61 -33.63 -48.50
N GLN A 153 -16.30 -32.72 -49.43
CA GLN A 153 -16.99 -32.61 -50.70
C GLN A 153 -16.39 -33.67 -51.63
N PHE A 154 -17.15 -34.76 -51.86
CA PHE A 154 -16.81 -35.76 -52.86
C PHE A 154 -17.17 -35.22 -54.25
N ASP A 155 -16.14 -34.96 -55.07
CA ASP A 155 -16.30 -34.78 -56.51
C ASP A 155 -16.57 -36.14 -57.16
N ILE A 156 -17.66 -36.23 -57.94
CA ILE A 156 -17.97 -37.33 -58.88
C ILE A 156 -18.04 -36.72 -60.28
#